data_AF-A0A7S2USQ9-F1
#
_entry.id   AF-A0A7S2USQ9-F1
#
_cell.length_a   1.000
_cell.length_b   1.000
_cell.length_c   1.000
_cell.angle_alpha   90.00
_cell.angle_beta   90.00
_cell.angle_gamma   90.00
#
_symmetry.space_group_name_H-M   'P 1'
#
loop_
_entity.id
_entity.type
_entity.pdbx_description
1 polymer ?
#
loop_
_entity_poly.entity_id
_entity_poly.type
_entity_poly.pdbx_seq_one_letter_code
_entity_poly.pdbx_strand_id
1 'polypeptide(L)'
;HGREISTFLVTNAQFPECIEKLDPVTQLYVSVDAATKDQLKAIDRPLFKDFWERFLASLGALRAKGQRTVYRLTLIKDSKMHENVKEIEAYAKLLEIGDPEFIEIKSVTYCGTSKASSLRMENVLWHDEVCLFAEALAAASGGRYEVAAEHQHSCCVLVAKTQYKLQGGVWHTWIDYPAFHRLIQRWRETGERFTAEDYMAPTPAWALYKSRERGFSPNETRHHKQGKKTASELDVEKLNPDQRRRLEESKGMLTQDQVEKCSW
;
A
#
# COMPACT_ATOMS: atom_id res chain seq x y z
N HIS A 1 -3.38 23.91 -5.07
CA HIS A 1 -2.42 24.37 -4.04
C HIS A 1 -2.60 25.80 -3.55
N GLY A 2 -3.04 26.78 -4.35
CA GLY A 2 -3.27 28.16 -3.86
C GLY A 2 -4.36 28.36 -2.78
N ARG A 3 -5.01 27.29 -2.32
CA ARG A 3 -5.94 27.27 -1.18
C ARG A 3 -5.41 26.40 -0.02
N GLU A 4 -4.12 26.08 -0.02
CA GLU A 4 -3.47 25.19 0.96
C GLU A 4 -4.11 23.79 1.07
N ILE A 5 -4.65 23.30 -0.05
CA ILE A 5 -5.15 21.93 -0.17
C ILE A 5 -4.01 21.04 -0.68
N SER A 6 -3.72 19.97 0.07
CA SER A 6 -2.82 18.89 -0.36
C SER A 6 -3.45 18.03 -1.46
N THR A 7 -2.65 17.50 -2.37
CA THR A 7 -3.13 16.72 -3.51
C THR A 7 -2.44 15.36 -3.59
N PHE A 8 -3.25 14.32 -3.62
CA PHE A 8 -2.82 12.94 -3.76
C PHE A 8 -3.37 12.46 -5.10
N LEU A 9 -2.50 12.24 -6.08
CA LEU A 9 -2.91 11.78 -7.41
C LEU A 9 -2.59 10.30 -7.55
N VAL A 10 -3.55 9.52 -8.02
CA VAL A 10 -3.37 8.09 -8.30
C VAL A 10 -3.61 7.84 -9.77
N THR A 11 -2.68 7.12 -10.41
CA THR A 11 -2.79 6.70 -11.81
C THR A 11 -2.58 5.19 -11.96
N ASN A 12 -3.17 4.61 -13.01
CA ASN A 12 -2.93 3.23 -13.45
C ASN A 12 -1.74 3.14 -14.43
N ALA A 13 -0.90 4.18 -14.49
CA ALA A 13 0.32 4.22 -15.31
C ALA A 13 0.10 3.95 -16.80
N GLN A 14 -1.04 4.39 -17.33
CA GLN A 14 -1.28 4.30 -18.76
C GLN A 14 -0.78 5.54 -19.50
N PHE A 15 -0.80 6.76 -18.94
CA PHE A 15 -0.46 7.99 -19.68
C PHE A 15 0.87 8.62 -19.20
N PRO A 16 2.05 8.13 -19.66
CA PRO A 16 3.35 8.65 -19.22
C PRO A 16 3.52 10.14 -19.52
N GLU A 17 3.03 10.62 -20.67
CA GLU A 17 3.08 12.02 -21.08
C GLU A 17 2.31 12.95 -20.14
N CYS A 18 1.26 12.45 -19.49
CA CYS A 18 0.51 13.19 -18.47
C CYS A 18 1.30 13.26 -17.17
N ILE A 19 2.00 12.17 -16.82
CA ILE A 19 2.90 12.16 -15.66
C ILE A 19 3.98 13.20 -15.90
N GLU A 20 4.70 13.18 -17.02
CA GLU A 20 5.79 14.12 -17.32
C GLU A 20 5.37 15.60 -17.15
N LYS A 21 4.21 15.98 -17.71
CA LYS A 21 3.69 17.35 -17.70
C LYS A 21 3.05 17.80 -16.38
N LEU A 22 2.82 16.88 -15.45
CA LEU A 22 2.14 17.18 -14.19
C LEU A 22 2.96 18.16 -13.32
N ASP A 23 2.34 19.26 -12.87
CA ASP A 23 2.91 20.11 -11.83
C ASP A 23 3.23 19.31 -10.56
N PRO A 24 4.17 19.74 -9.70
CA PRO A 24 4.39 19.11 -8.40
C PRO A 24 3.08 18.99 -7.59
N VAL A 25 2.78 17.77 -7.16
CA VAL A 25 1.68 17.41 -6.26
C VAL A 25 2.23 17.03 -4.89
N THR A 26 1.37 16.92 -3.87
CA THR A 26 1.83 16.49 -2.54
C THR A 26 2.33 15.05 -2.55
N GLN A 27 1.61 14.16 -3.25
CA GLN A 27 2.01 12.76 -3.41
C GLN A 27 1.49 12.19 -4.73
N LEU A 28 2.36 11.51 -5.47
CA LEU A 28 2.01 10.87 -6.74
C LEU A 28 2.11 9.35 -6.63
N TYR A 29 0.99 8.68 -6.84
CA TYR A 29 0.87 7.23 -6.81
C TYR A 29 0.77 6.64 -8.21
N VAL A 30 1.50 5.56 -8.41
CA VAL A 30 1.22 4.58 -9.47
C VAL A 30 0.67 3.32 -8.81
N SER A 31 -0.50 2.88 -9.25
CA SER A 31 -1.01 1.55 -8.87
C SER A 31 -0.25 0.48 -9.67
N VAL A 32 0.34 -0.48 -8.97
CA VAL A 32 1.09 -1.58 -9.55
C VAL A 32 0.44 -2.88 -9.07
N ASP A 33 -0.55 -3.33 -9.84
CA ASP A 33 -1.38 -4.48 -9.46
C ASP A 33 -0.73 -5.82 -9.84
N ALA A 34 0.33 -5.80 -10.65
CA ALA A 34 1.12 -6.98 -11.02
C ALA A 34 2.57 -6.65 -11.41
N ALA A 35 3.47 -7.62 -11.26
CA ALA A 35 4.89 -7.46 -11.57
C ALA A 35 5.29 -7.83 -13.01
N THR A 36 4.41 -8.50 -13.76
CA THR A 36 4.69 -8.97 -15.12
C THR A 36 3.59 -8.59 -16.11
N LYS A 37 3.96 -8.52 -17.40
CA LYS A 37 3.03 -8.18 -18.50
C LYS A 37 1.79 -9.09 -18.53
N ASP A 38 1.97 -10.39 -18.35
CA ASP A 38 0.88 -11.36 -18.44
C ASP A 38 -0.07 -11.28 -17.24
N GLN A 39 0.48 -11.13 -16.02
CA GLN A 39 -0.32 -10.91 -14.82
C GLN A 39 -1.09 -9.58 -14.89
N LEU A 40 -0.43 -8.50 -15.30
CA LEU A 40 -1.07 -7.19 -15.45
C LEU A 40 -2.21 -7.26 -16.46
N LYS A 41 -2.01 -7.95 -17.59
CA LYS A 41 -3.07 -8.16 -18.58
C LYS A 41 -4.26 -8.95 -18.01
N ALA A 42 -4.00 -9.97 -17.20
CA ALA A 42 -5.03 -10.81 -16.60
C ALA A 42 -5.86 -10.05 -15.56
N ILE A 43 -5.22 -9.18 -14.77
CA ILE A 43 -5.83 -8.42 -13.68
C ILE A 43 -6.51 -7.16 -14.21
N ASP A 44 -5.78 -6.29 -14.90
CA ASP A 44 -6.26 -4.94 -15.27
C ASP A 44 -7.11 -4.92 -16.53
N ARG A 45 -7.01 -5.96 -17.37
CA ARG A 45 -7.70 -6.05 -18.68
C ARG A 45 -7.56 -4.74 -19.48
N PRO A 46 -6.32 -4.30 -19.74
CA PRO A 46 -6.04 -2.98 -20.27
C PRO A 46 -6.60 -2.77 -21.67
N LEU A 47 -7.01 -1.53 -21.95
CA LEU A 47 -7.59 -1.13 -23.25
C LEU A 47 -6.53 -0.99 -24.35
N PHE A 48 -5.32 -0.58 -23.98
CA PHE A 48 -4.23 -0.32 -24.91
C PHE A 48 -3.43 -1.58 -25.22
N LYS A 49 -2.98 -1.75 -26.47
CA LYS A 49 -2.18 -2.92 -26.87
C LYS A 49 -0.75 -2.87 -26.33
N ASP A 50 -0.22 -1.66 -26.20
CA ASP A 50 1.10 -1.28 -25.67
C ASP A 50 1.04 -0.93 -24.17
N PHE A 51 0.03 -1.43 -23.44
CA PHE A 51 -0.20 -1.11 -22.03
C PHE A 51 1.01 -1.34 -21.13
N TRP A 52 1.84 -2.34 -21.43
CA TRP A 52 3.01 -2.69 -20.64
C TRP A 52 4.15 -1.71 -20.88
N GLU A 53 4.37 -1.36 -22.14
CA GLU A 53 5.37 -0.37 -22.54
C GLU A 53 5.01 1.00 -21.96
N ARG A 54 3.72 1.38 -21.98
CA ARG A 54 3.20 2.60 -21.34
C ARG A 54 3.34 2.56 -19.81
N PHE A 55 3.11 1.40 -19.21
CA PHE A 55 3.32 1.17 -17.79
C PHE A 55 4.77 1.40 -17.40
N LEU A 56 5.73 0.74 -18.07
CA LEU A 56 7.16 0.92 -17.81
C LEU A 56 7.63 2.36 -18.05
N ALA A 57 7.15 3.01 -19.11
CA ALA A 57 7.42 4.43 -19.38
C ALA A 57 6.90 5.34 -18.26
N SER A 58 5.72 5.03 -17.72
CA SER A 58 5.14 5.76 -16.59
C SER A 58 5.95 5.60 -15.31
N LEU A 59 6.52 4.41 -15.05
CA LEU A 59 7.46 4.20 -13.94
C LEU A 59 8.72 5.05 -14.11
N GLY A 60 9.29 5.10 -15.32
CA GLY A 60 10.42 5.97 -15.63
C GLY A 60 10.10 7.46 -15.46
N ALA A 61 8.93 7.90 -15.92
CA ALA A 61 8.46 9.27 -15.74
C ALA A 61 8.23 9.62 -14.25
N LEU A 62 7.77 8.65 -13.45
CA LEU A 62 7.61 8.79 -12.00
C LEU A 62 8.95 9.10 -11.33
N ARG A 63 10.01 8.35 -11.68
CA ARG A 63 11.37 8.56 -11.16
C ARG A 63 11.88 9.99 -11.37
N ALA A 64 11.53 10.61 -12.49
CA ALA A 64 12.00 11.94 -12.86
C ALA A 64 11.30 13.08 -12.12
N LYS A 65 10.24 12.81 -11.33
CA LYS A 65 9.45 13.86 -10.69
C LYS A 65 10.19 14.64 -9.61
N GLY A 66 10.99 13.97 -8.79
CA GLY A 66 11.65 14.55 -7.62
C GLY A 66 10.72 14.80 -6.42
N GLN A 67 9.41 14.94 -6.63
CA GLN A 67 8.41 14.94 -5.54
C GLN A 67 8.23 13.53 -4.95
N ARG A 68 7.41 13.43 -3.91
CA ARG A 68 7.09 12.20 -3.21
C ARG A 68 6.28 11.26 -4.10
N THR A 69 6.89 10.14 -4.46
CA THR A 69 6.35 9.13 -5.36
C THR A 69 6.11 7.82 -4.63
N VAL A 70 5.02 7.15 -4.97
CA VAL A 70 4.59 5.93 -4.28
C VAL A 70 4.17 4.87 -5.29
N TYR A 71 4.70 3.66 -5.12
CA TYR A 71 4.06 2.49 -5.70
C TYR A 71 3.01 1.96 -4.74
N ARG A 72 1.77 1.85 -5.20
CA ARG A 72 0.71 1.21 -4.44
C ARG A 72 0.49 -0.19 -5.00
N LEU A 73 0.97 -1.20 -4.28
CA LEU A 73 0.82 -2.60 -4.62
C LEU A 73 -0.48 -3.13 -4.03
N THR A 74 -1.40 -3.57 -4.89
CA THR A 74 -2.61 -4.28 -4.44
C THR A 74 -2.40 -5.78 -4.60
N LEU A 75 -2.14 -6.47 -3.50
CA LEU A 75 -1.86 -7.89 -3.53
C LEU A 75 -3.13 -8.72 -3.51
N ILE A 76 -3.19 -9.68 -4.43
CA ILE A 76 -4.23 -10.71 -4.51
C ILE A 76 -3.57 -12.03 -4.13
N LYS A 77 -4.15 -12.76 -3.18
CA LYS A 77 -3.62 -14.04 -2.73
C LYS A 77 -3.72 -15.08 -3.84
N ASP A 78 -2.55 -15.55 -4.24
CA ASP A 78 -2.34 -16.83 -4.93
C ASP A 78 -1.56 -17.75 -3.99
N SER A 79 -1.72 -19.06 -4.18
CA SER A 79 -1.43 -20.15 -3.26
C SER A 79 -0.01 -20.22 -2.67
N LYS A 80 0.96 -19.41 -3.12
CA LYS A 80 2.33 -19.25 -2.54
C LYS A 80 2.99 -17.89 -2.81
N MET A 81 2.25 -16.78 -2.73
CA MET A 81 2.74 -15.49 -3.26
C MET A 81 4.01 -14.93 -2.59
N HIS A 82 4.16 -15.02 -1.26
CA HIS A 82 5.34 -14.51 -0.53
C HIS A 82 6.55 -15.47 -0.55
N GLU A 83 6.34 -16.75 -0.86
CA GLU A 83 7.39 -17.75 -1.06
C GLU A 83 7.86 -17.81 -2.52
N ASN A 84 7.15 -17.13 -3.42
CA ASN A 84 7.47 -17.12 -4.84
C ASN A 84 8.60 -16.14 -5.11
N VAL A 85 9.84 -16.62 -4.99
CA VAL A 85 11.07 -15.86 -5.28
C VAL A 85 10.99 -15.12 -6.62
N LYS A 86 10.40 -15.74 -7.66
CA LYS A 86 10.26 -15.12 -8.99
C LYS A 86 9.34 -13.89 -8.98
N GLU A 87 8.32 -13.89 -8.14
CA GLU A 87 7.39 -12.75 -7.99
C GLU A 87 8.10 -11.57 -7.33
N ILE A 88 8.82 -11.84 -6.23
CA ILE A 88 9.63 -10.82 -5.53
C ILE A 88 10.69 -10.24 -6.46
N GLU A 89 11.42 -11.07 -7.20
CA GLU A 89 12.40 -10.63 -8.20
C GLU A 89 11.76 -9.78 -9.30
N ALA A 90 10.54 -10.11 -9.74
CA ALA A 90 9.83 -9.33 -10.74
C ALA A 90 9.44 -7.94 -10.20
N TYR A 91 8.93 -7.84 -8.96
CA TYR A 91 8.67 -6.55 -8.32
C TYR A 91 9.95 -5.75 -8.10
N ALA A 92 11.04 -6.39 -7.67
CA ALA A 92 12.33 -5.74 -7.47
C ALA A 92 12.85 -5.07 -8.77
N LYS A 93 12.66 -5.72 -9.93
CA LYS A 93 12.96 -5.11 -11.24
C LYS A 93 12.13 -3.85 -11.51
N LEU A 94 10.86 -3.81 -11.11
CA LEU A 94 10.04 -2.60 -11.24
C LEU A 94 10.52 -1.46 -10.33
N LEU A 95 11.09 -1.79 -9.15
CA LEU A 95 11.72 -0.81 -8.26
C LEU A 95 12.99 -0.21 -8.87
N GLU A 96 13.75 -0.98 -9.66
CA GLU A 96 14.92 -0.44 -10.38
C GLU A 96 14.54 0.57 -11.46
N ILE A 97 13.37 0.39 -12.08
CA ILE A 97 12.90 1.25 -13.17
C ILE A 97 12.43 2.60 -12.62
N GLY A 98 11.45 2.60 -11.71
CA GLY A 98 10.84 3.85 -11.24
C GLY A 98 11.36 4.39 -9.91
N ASP A 99 12.11 3.58 -9.14
CA ASP A 99 12.77 3.97 -7.89
C ASP A 99 11.92 4.90 -6.99
N PRO A 100 10.69 4.49 -6.62
CA PRO A 100 9.76 5.35 -5.89
C PRO A 100 10.24 5.62 -4.46
N GLU A 101 9.88 6.75 -3.87
CA GLU A 101 10.25 7.06 -2.49
C GLU A 101 9.63 6.07 -1.48
N PHE A 102 8.41 5.61 -1.79
CA PHE A 102 7.63 4.71 -0.94
C PHE A 102 6.96 3.59 -1.74
N ILE A 103 6.69 2.50 -1.05
CA ILE A 103 5.91 1.37 -1.54
C ILE A 103 4.85 1.07 -0.48
N GLU A 104 3.60 1.34 -0.82
CA GLU A 104 2.44 0.98 -0.01
C GLU A 104 1.91 -0.37 -0.48
N ILE A 105 2.00 -1.38 0.38
CA ILE A 105 1.57 -2.74 0.08
C ILE A 105 0.26 -2.98 0.81
N LYS A 106 -0.80 -3.25 0.05
CA LYS A 106 -2.14 -3.45 0.59
C LYS A 106 -2.73 -4.75 0.06
N SER A 107 -3.41 -5.49 0.92
CA SER A 107 -4.23 -6.62 0.45
C SER A 107 -5.51 -6.14 -0.23
N VAL A 108 -5.95 -6.85 -1.28
CA VAL A 108 -7.25 -6.61 -1.90
C VAL A 108 -8.39 -6.70 -0.88
N THR A 109 -9.33 -5.77 -0.95
CA THR A 109 -10.56 -5.81 -0.15
C THR A 109 -11.64 -6.55 -0.94
N TYR A 110 -12.20 -7.61 -0.37
CA TYR A 110 -13.34 -8.30 -0.98
C TYR A 110 -14.64 -7.49 -0.81
N CYS A 111 -15.15 -6.87 -1.86
CA CYS A 111 -16.36 -6.04 -1.82
C CYS A 111 -17.68 -6.82 -2.10
N GLY A 112 -17.68 -8.14 -1.95
CA GLY A 112 -18.81 -8.99 -2.31
C GLY A 112 -18.72 -9.57 -3.72
N THR A 113 -19.60 -10.52 -4.02
CA THR A 113 -19.63 -11.20 -5.32
C THR A 113 -20.37 -10.34 -6.35
N SER A 114 -19.69 -9.93 -7.42
CA SER A 114 -20.30 -9.26 -8.57
C SER A 114 -20.07 -10.09 -9.84
N LYS A 115 -20.95 -9.94 -10.85
CA LYS A 115 -20.77 -10.61 -12.15
C LYS A 115 -19.47 -10.23 -12.87
N ALA A 116 -18.85 -9.11 -12.49
CA ALA A 116 -17.65 -8.57 -13.10
C ALA A 116 -16.35 -9.01 -12.40
N SER A 117 -16.42 -9.56 -11.17
CA SER A 117 -15.25 -9.89 -10.36
C SER A 117 -15.24 -11.37 -9.97
N SER A 118 -14.11 -12.04 -10.22
CA SER A 118 -13.86 -13.41 -9.77
C SER A 118 -13.19 -13.48 -8.39
N LEU A 119 -12.96 -12.33 -7.73
CA LEU A 119 -12.34 -12.27 -6.40
C LEU A 119 -13.22 -12.94 -5.35
N ARG A 120 -12.58 -13.76 -4.52
CA ARG A 120 -13.19 -14.47 -3.39
C ARG A 120 -12.47 -14.09 -2.10
N MET A 121 -13.08 -14.41 -0.95
CA MET A 121 -12.46 -14.16 0.35
C MET A 121 -11.09 -14.86 0.49
N GLU A 122 -10.93 -16.04 -0.11
CA GLU A 122 -9.66 -16.77 -0.16
C GLU A 122 -8.54 -16.02 -0.88
N ASN A 123 -8.88 -14.99 -1.67
CA ASN A 123 -7.92 -14.12 -2.34
C ASN A 123 -7.45 -12.93 -1.48
N VAL A 124 -8.01 -12.76 -0.28
CA VAL A 124 -7.59 -11.71 0.66
C VAL A 124 -6.42 -12.25 1.49
N LEU A 125 -5.34 -11.47 1.57
CA LEU A 125 -4.19 -11.78 2.43
C LEU A 125 -4.47 -11.32 3.85
N TRP A 126 -4.03 -12.14 4.80
CA TRP A 126 -3.88 -11.70 6.17
C TRP A 126 -2.75 -10.66 6.27
N HIS A 127 -2.86 -9.78 7.26
CA HIS A 127 -1.86 -8.74 7.48
C HIS A 127 -0.43 -9.29 7.60
N ASP A 128 -0.23 -10.41 8.31
CA ASP A 128 1.10 -11.00 8.47
C ASP A 128 1.67 -11.53 7.13
N GLU A 129 0.82 -11.96 6.20
CA GLU A 129 1.26 -12.32 4.85
C GLU A 129 1.72 -11.08 4.05
N VAL A 130 1.06 -9.93 4.25
CA VAL A 130 1.49 -8.65 3.67
C VAL A 130 2.83 -8.21 4.26
N CYS A 131 3.04 -8.40 5.57
CA CYS A 131 4.33 -8.14 6.23
C CYS A 131 5.45 -9.00 5.66
N LEU A 132 5.23 -10.32 5.53
CA LEU A 132 6.22 -11.24 4.98
C LEU A 132 6.59 -10.85 3.54
N PHE A 133 5.61 -10.48 2.72
CA PHE A 133 5.86 -9.98 1.37
C PHE A 133 6.68 -8.67 1.40
N ALA A 134 6.33 -7.72 2.27
CA ALA A 134 7.04 -6.46 2.42
C ALA A 134 8.51 -6.65 2.85
N GLU A 135 8.75 -7.53 3.82
CA GLU A 135 10.09 -7.90 4.29
C GLU A 135 10.90 -8.57 3.17
N ALA A 136 10.31 -9.48 2.41
CA ALA A 136 10.96 -10.14 1.28
C ALA A 136 11.32 -9.16 0.15
N LEU A 137 10.41 -8.25 -0.21
CA LEU A 137 10.65 -7.22 -1.22
C LEU A 137 11.73 -6.23 -0.77
N ALA A 138 11.70 -5.80 0.49
CA ALA A 138 12.73 -4.93 1.06
C ALA A 138 14.11 -5.62 1.04
N ALA A 139 14.19 -6.89 1.42
CA ALA A 139 15.43 -7.67 1.36
C ALA A 139 15.97 -7.80 -0.08
N ALA A 140 15.10 -8.08 -1.05
CA ALA A 140 15.46 -8.17 -2.47
C ALA A 140 15.94 -6.83 -3.05
N SER A 141 15.64 -5.70 -2.41
CA SER A 141 16.08 -4.37 -2.85
C SER A 141 17.57 -4.07 -2.60
N GLY A 142 18.27 -4.95 -1.88
CA GLY A 142 19.69 -4.78 -1.57
C GLY A 142 19.98 -3.69 -0.54
N GLY A 143 19.06 -3.44 0.40
CA GLY A 143 19.21 -2.43 1.46
C GLY A 143 18.82 -1.01 1.05
N ARG A 144 18.30 -0.81 -0.16
CA ARG A 144 17.75 0.49 -0.59
C ARG A 144 16.43 0.82 0.10
N TYR A 145 15.66 -0.21 0.47
CA TYR A 145 14.36 -0.07 1.10
C TYR A 145 14.28 -0.90 2.39
N GLU A 146 13.51 -0.41 3.35
CA GLU A 146 13.16 -1.11 4.59
C GLU A 146 11.69 -0.90 4.95
N VAL A 147 11.12 -1.80 5.75
CA VAL A 147 9.76 -1.65 6.28
C VAL A 147 9.75 -0.55 7.35
N ALA A 148 9.00 0.52 7.10
CA ALA A 148 8.99 1.70 7.96
C ALA A 148 7.77 1.73 8.90
N ALA A 149 6.60 1.37 8.38
CA ALA A 149 5.33 1.53 9.08
C ALA A 149 4.33 0.45 8.69
N GLU A 150 3.30 0.25 9.51
CA GLU A 150 2.18 -0.64 9.21
C GLU A 150 0.85 -0.01 9.65
N HIS A 151 -0.24 -0.49 9.07
CA HIS A 151 -1.59 -0.25 9.53
C HIS A 151 -2.39 -1.55 9.48
N GLN A 152 -2.35 -2.30 10.58
CA GLN A 152 -2.88 -3.66 10.64
C GLN A 152 -4.37 -3.73 10.31
N HIS A 153 -5.15 -2.74 10.77
CA HIS A 153 -6.60 -2.72 10.54
C HIS A 153 -6.96 -2.60 9.05
N SER A 154 -6.14 -1.92 8.26
CA SER A 154 -6.33 -1.75 6.81
C SER A 154 -5.56 -2.77 5.98
N CYS A 155 -4.91 -3.75 6.60
CA CYS A 155 -3.97 -4.69 5.97
C CYS A 155 -2.95 -3.98 5.05
N CYS A 156 -2.34 -2.90 5.55
CA CYS A 156 -1.40 -2.08 4.79
C CYS A 156 -0.02 -2.03 5.46
N VAL A 157 1.04 -2.11 4.67
CA VAL A 157 2.43 -2.00 5.11
C VAL A 157 3.14 -0.97 4.24
N LEU A 158 3.92 -0.08 4.86
CA LEU A 158 4.75 0.91 4.18
C LEU A 158 6.20 0.44 4.17
N VAL A 159 6.75 0.28 2.98
CA VAL A 159 8.18 0.15 2.73
C VAL A 159 8.68 1.49 2.21
N ALA A 160 9.81 1.98 2.71
CA ALA A 160 10.36 3.29 2.38
C ALA A 160 11.84 3.17 2.01
N LYS A 161 12.34 4.09 1.18
CA LYS A 161 13.79 4.22 0.97
C LYS A 161 14.50 4.48 2.29
N THR A 162 15.66 3.85 2.50
CA THR A 162 16.44 3.98 3.73
C THR A 162 16.93 5.40 4.01
N GLN A 163 16.98 6.28 3.00
CA GLN A 163 17.27 7.71 3.17
C GLN A 163 16.29 8.43 4.09
N TYR A 164 15.04 7.94 4.22
CA TYR A 164 14.06 8.48 5.16
C TYR A 164 14.29 8.04 6.61
N LYS A 165 15.29 7.20 6.87
CA LYS A 165 15.68 6.76 8.21
C LYS A 165 16.91 7.54 8.64
N LEU A 166 16.69 8.69 9.26
CA LEU A 166 17.75 9.62 9.64
C LEU A 166 18.61 9.06 10.78
N GLN A 167 19.71 9.76 11.07
CA GLN A 167 20.62 9.42 12.16
C GLN A 167 19.85 9.18 13.48
N GLY A 168 20.19 8.10 14.18
CA GLY A 168 19.44 7.62 15.34
C GLY A 168 18.34 6.61 14.99
N GLY A 169 18.17 6.25 13.71
CA GLY A 169 17.22 5.21 13.27
C GLY A 169 15.77 5.71 13.19
N VAL A 170 15.55 7.02 13.21
CA VAL A 170 14.23 7.64 13.24
C VAL A 170 13.69 7.79 11.82
N TRP A 171 12.57 7.13 11.55
CA TRP A 171 11.86 7.26 10.29
C TRP A 171 11.20 8.62 10.14
N HIS A 172 11.31 9.23 8.97
CA HIS A 172 10.69 10.49 8.57
C HIS A 172 9.81 10.26 7.35
N THR A 173 8.81 9.41 7.50
CA THR A 173 7.94 9.05 6.38
C THR A 173 6.70 9.93 6.30
N TRP A 174 6.42 10.81 7.25
CA TRP A 174 5.22 11.65 7.20
C TRP A 174 5.45 12.93 6.41
N ILE A 175 4.37 13.66 6.12
CA ILE A 175 4.39 14.90 5.33
C ILE A 175 4.32 16.10 6.28
N ASP A 176 5.29 17.00 6.20
CA ASP A 176 5.19 18.36 6.74
C ASP A 176 4.38 19.22 5.75
N TYR A 177 3.05 19.25 5.94
CA TYR A 177 2.16 20.02 5.06
C TYR A 177 2.48 21.52 5.04
N PRO A 178 2.74 22.21 6.18
CA PRO A 178 3.22 23.58 6.15
C PRO A 178 4.49 23.79 5.31
N ALA A 179 5.49 22.90 5.41
CA ALA A 179 6.68 22.97 4.58
C ALA A 179 6.35 22.76 3.09
N PHE A 180 5.58 21.73 2.75
CA PHE A 180 5.13 21.50 1.38
C PHE A 180 4.41 22.71 0.80
N HIS A 181 3.51 23.36 1.55
CA HIS A 181 2.78 24.54 1.09
C HIS A 181 3.69 25.74 0.81
N ARG A 182 4.72 25.96 1.63
CA ARG A 182 5.75 26.98 1.34
C ARG A 182 6.55 26.64 0.09
N LEU A 183 6.97 25.39 -0.06
CA LEU A 183 7.78 24.93 -1.20
C LEU A 183 7.01 25.02 -2.53
N ILE A 184 5.75 24.57 -2.55
CA ILE A 184 4.94 24.62 -3.77
C ILE A 184 4.60 26.06 -4.17
N GLN A 185 4.42 26.96 -3.20
CA GLN A 185 4.25 28.38 -3.48
C GLN A 185 5.52 28.97 -4.11
N ARG A 186 6.68 28.71 -3.52
CA ARG A 186 7.98 29.14 -4.07
C ARG A 186 8.21 28.60 -5.48
N TRP A 187 7.93 27.31 -5.71
CA TRP A 187 8.01 26.71 -7.05
C TRP A 187 7.11 27.43 -8.07
N ARG A 188 5.88 27.84 -7.68
CA ARG A 188 4.97 28.60 -8.57
C ARG A 188 5.48 30.00 -8.88
N GLU A 189 6.13 30.65 -7.92
CA GLU A 189 6.61 32.03 -8.04
C GLU A 189 7.96 32.12 -8.78
N THR A 190 8.86 31.16 -8.54
CA THR A 190 10.27 31.25 -9.00
C THR A 190 10.70 30.10 -9.90
N GLY A 191 9.93 29.00 -9.98
CA GLY A 191 10.34 27.77 -10.67
C GLY A 191 11.36 26.92 -9.92
N GLU A 192 11.70 27.28 -8.69
CA GLU A 192 12.68 26.55 -7.87
C GLU A 192 12.18 25.15 -7.52
N ARG A 193 13.00 24.13 -7.84
CA ARG A 193 12.69 22.73 -7.60
C ARG A 193 12.93 22.37 -6.14
N PHE A 194 12.13 21.43 -5.64
CA PHE A 194 12.24 20.82 -4.32
C PHE A 194 12.04 19.32 -4.43
N THR A 195 12.53 18.57 -3.46
CA THR A 195 12.44 17.12 -3.38
C THR A 195 11.52 16.67 -2.25
N ALA A 196 11.21 15.38 -2.22
CA ALA A 196 10.41 14.77 -1.15
C ALA A 196 11.02 14.92 0.26
N GLU A 197 12.35 15.02 0.35
CA GLU A 197 13.07 15.21 1.63
C GLU A 197 12.85 16.61 2.23
N ASP A 198 12.54 17.61 1.41
CA ASP A 198 12.36 19.01 1.87
C ASP A 198 11.10 19.22 2.72
N TYR A 199 10.18 18.25 2.73
CA TYR A 199 8.91 18.30 3.48
C TYR A 199 8.58 16.99 4.19
N MET A 200 9.60 16.25 4.63
CA MET A 200 9.41 15.07 5.46
C MET A 200 9.23 15.43 6.94
N ALA A 201 8.39 14.67 7.63
CA ALA A 201 8.12 14.77 9.06
C ALA A 201 8.36 13.41 9.75
N PRO A 202 8.71 13.41 11.06
CA PRO A 202 8.90 12.17 11.81
C PRO A 202 7.70 11.24 11.74
N THR A 203 7.94 9.96 11.49
CA THR A 203 6.92 8.92 11.57
C THR A 203 6.48 8.77 13.03
N PRO A 204 5.18 8.87 13.35
CA PRO A 204 4.69 8.70 14.71
C PRO A 204 5.00 7.30 15.26
N ALA A 205 5.33 7.23 16.55
CA ALA A 205 5.74 5.98 17.19
C ALA A 205 4.69 4.85 17.10
N TRP A 206 3.41 5.20 17.18
CA TRP A 206 2.28 4.26 17.05
C TRP A 206 2.10 3.71 15.62
N ALA A 207 2.74 4.35 14.65
CA ALA A 207 2.65 3.99 13.24
C ALA A 207 3.81 3.12 12.77
N LEU A 208 4.93 3.14 13.51
CA LEU A 208 6.14 2.38 13.21
C LEU A 208 5.82 0.89 13.08
N TYR A 209 6.56 0.23 12.17
CA TYR A 209 6.45 -1.20 11.99
C TYR A 209 6.77 -1.95 13.29
N LYS A 210 5.91 -2.92 13.65
CA LYS A 210 5.97 -3.69 14.90
C LYS A 210 5.78 -2.85 16.17
N SER A 211 5.22 -1.64 16.06
CA SER A 211 4.75 -0.87 17.21
C SER A 211 3.64 -1.61 17.96
N ARG A 212 3.42 -1.24 19.23
CA ARG A 212 2.35 -1.84 20.04
C ARG A 212 0.98 -1.58 19.42
N GLU A 213 0.79 -0.39 18.87
CA GLU A 213 -0.46 0.08 18.29
C GLU A 213 -0.71 -0.49 16.88
N ARG A 214 0.32 -1.06 16.23
CA ARG A 214 0.25 -1.69 14.90
C ARG A 214 -0.37 -0.74 13.86
N GLY A 215 -0.04 0.54 13.94
CA GLY A 215 -0.58 1.58 13.06
C GLY A 215 -1.85 2.26 13.53
N PHE A 216 -2.53 1.75 14.54
CA PHE A 216 -3.81 2.33 14.96
C PHE A 216 -3.57 3.63 15.74
N SER A 217 -4.09 4.75 15.23
CA SER A 217 -3.89 6.06 15.85
C SER A 217 -4.47 6.10 17.27
N PRO A 218 -3.72 6.58 18.28
CA PRO A 218 -4.23 6.73 19.64
C PRO A 218 -5.41 7.70 19.77
N ASN A 219 -5.61 8.57 18.77
CA ASN A 219 -6.72 9.52 18.72
C ASN A 219 -8.00 8.90 18.15
N GLU A 220 -7.92 7.68 17.64
CA GLU A 220 -9.06 6.95 17.09
C GLU A 220 -9.63 5.97 18.12
N THR A 221 -10.94 5.77 18.05
CA THR A 221 -11.61 4.76 18.89
C THR A 221 -11.81 3.50 18.07
N ARG A 222 -11.24 2.39 18.54
CA ARG A 222 -11.46 1.09 17.90
C ARG A 222 -12.87 0.61 18.22
N HIS A 223 -13.73 0.60 17.20
CA HIS A 223 -15.07 0.06 17.31
C HIS A 223 -15.03 -1.46 17.15
N HIS A 224 -15.20 -2.17 18.25
CA HIS A 224 -15.48 -3.60 18.23
C HIS A 224 -16.99 -3.80 18.12
N LYS A 225 -17.46 -4.63 17.19
CA LYS A 225 -18.87 -5.04 17.19
C LYS A 225 -19.17 -5.76 18.50
N GLN A 226 -20.05 -5.20 19.33
CA GLN A 226 -20.69 -5.94 20.40
C GLN A 226 -21.65 -6.95 19.78
N GLY A 227 -21.53 -8.23 20.18
CA GLY A 227 -22.49 -9.26 19.80
C GLY A 227 -22.16 -10.05 18.53
N LYS A 228 -21.20 -10.95 18.66
CA LYS A 228 -21.49 -12.36 18.39
C LYS A 228 -21.05 -13.12 19.63
N LYS A 229 -21.97 -13.87 20.25
CA LYS A 229 -21.60 -14.89 21.23
C LYS A 229 -20.40 -15.64 20.66
N THR A 230 -19.30 -15.67 21.39
CA THR A 230 -18.16 -16.51 21.00
C THR A 230 -18.68 -17.94 20.86
N ALA A 231 -18.07 -18.74 19.98
CA ALA A 231 -18.43 -20.15 19.81
C ALA A 231 -18.38 -20.96 21.12
N SER A 232 -17.82 -20.40 22.19
CA SER A 232 -17.85 -20.93 23.56
C SER A 232 -19.18 -20.78 24.31
N GLU A 233 -20.16 -20.04 23.78
CA GLU A 233 -21.47 -19.78 24.44
C GLU A 233 -22.68 -20.40 23.70
N LEU A 234 -22.44 -21.27 22.72
CA LEU A 234 -23.47 -22.12 22.13
C LEU A 234 -23.45 -23.48 22.84
N ASP A 235 -24.59 -23.89 23.42
CA ASP A 235 -24.77 -25.23 24.03
C ASP A 235 -24.38 -26.31 23.02
N VAL A 236 -23.19 -26.89 23.19
CA VAL A 236 -22.59 -27.87 22.27
C VAL A 236 -23.47 -29.11 22.12
N GLU A 237 -24.27 -29.42 23.14
CA GLU A 237 -25.19 -30.56 23.16
C GLU A 237 -26.36 -30.45 22.18
N LYS A 238 -26.74 -29.24 21.73
CA LYS A 238 -27.89 -29.03 20.82
C LYS A 238 -27.51 -28.92 19.34
N LEU A 239 -26.21 -28.96 19.01
CA LEU A 239 -25.72 -28.82 17.64
C LEU A 239 -25.65 -30.17 16.93
N ASN A 240 -26.17 -30.24 15.71
CA ASN A 240 -26.04 -31.41 14.85
C ASN A 240 -24.57 -31.59 14.38
N PRO A 241 -24.17 -32.77 13.85
CA PRO A 241 -22.79 -33.07 13.49
C PRO A 241 -22.16 -32.08 12.49
N ASP A 242 -22.95 -31.63 11.49
CA ASP A 242 -22.50 -30.66 10.50
C ASP A 242 -22.32 -29.25 11.08
N GLN A 243 -23.15 -28.87 12.06
CA GLN A 243 -23.04 -27.61 12.78
C GLN A 243 -21.83 -27.59 13.71
N ARG A 244 -21.48 -28.72 14.35
CA ARG A 244 -20.27 -28.84 15.16
C ARG A 244 -19.00 -28.68 14.31
N ARG A 245 -18.97 -29.31 13.13
CA ARG A 245 -17.85 -29.19 12.17
C ARG A 245 -17.64 -27.74 11.71
N ARG A 246 -18.73 -27.03 11.37
CA ARG A 246 -18.69 -25.61 10.98
C ARG A 246 -18.32 -24.68 12.15
N LEU A 247 -18.62 -25.05 13.38
CA LEU A 247 -18.23 -24.29 14.57
C LEU A 247 -16.72 -24.38 14.84
N GLU A 248 -16.13 -25.56 14.61
CA GLU A 248 -14.66 -25.74 14.67
C GLU A 248 -13.96 -24.99 13.53
N GLU A 249 -14.53 -24.97 12.33
CA GLU A 249 -14.02 -24.22 11.18
C GLU A 249 -14.18 -22.68 11.34
N SER A 250 -15.22 -22.22 12.04
CA SER A 250 -15.52 -20.78 12.20
C SER A 250 -14.84 -20.08 13.37
N LYS A 251 -14.18 -20.81 14.28
CA LYS A 251 -13.37 -20.23 15.37
C LYS A 251 -12.19 -19.37 14.86
N GLY A 252 -11.88 -19.40 13.57
CA GLY A 252 -10.85 -18.59 12.92
C GLY A 252 -11.33 -17.36 12.14
N MET A 253 -12.62 -17.00 12.10
CA MET A 253 -13.12 -15.92 11.23
C MET A 253 -13.99 -14.90 11.97
N LEU A 254 -13.38 -13.76 12.34
CA LEU A 254 -14.10 -12.52 12.66
C LEU A 254 -13.98 -11.49 11.53
N THR A 255 -15.03 -10.70 11.44
CA THR A 255 -15.62 -10.08 10.24
C THR A 255 -14.97 -8.79 9.76
N GLN A 256 -15.03 -8.66 8.43
CA GLN A 256 -14.90 -7.48 7.58
C GLN A 256 -15.68 -6.23 8.04
N ASP A 257 -15.01 -5.09 7.99
CA ASP A 257 -15.48 -3.80 7.47
C ASP A 257 -14.21 -2.95 7.17
N GLN A 258 -14.02 -2.51 5.92
CA GLN A 258 -12.87 -1.73 5.46
C GLN A 258 -13.33 -0.59 4.55
N VAL A 259 -13.19 0.68 4.96
CA VAL A 259 -13.05 1.83 4.05
C VAL A 259 -12.22 2.93 4.73
N GLU A 260 -11.20 3.41 4.00
CA GLU A 260 -10.45 4.67 4.11
C GLU A 260 -9.70 5.05 5.41
N LYS A 261 -8.37 4.90 5.36
CA LYS A 261 -7.35 5.99 5.35
C LYS A 261 -5.97 5.43 5.73
N CYS A 262 -5.03 5.51 4.79
CA CYS A 262 -3.59 5.46 5.06
C CYS A 262 -2.96 6.41 4.04
N SER A 263 -2.62 7.61 4.47
CA SER A 263 -1.76 8.52 3.70
C SER A 263 -0.54 8.73 4.57
N TRP A 264 0.55 8.07 4.20
CA TRP A 264 1.87 8.25 4.79
C TRP A 264 2.54 9.44 4.13
#